data_AF-A0A9E4BWL2-F1
#
_entry.id   AF-A0A9E4BWL2-F1
#
_cell.length_a   1.000
_cell.length_b   1.000
_cell.length_c   1.000
_cell.angle_alpha   90.00
_cell.angle_beta   90.00
_cell.angle_gamma   90.00
#
_symmetry.space_group_name_H-M   'P 1'
#
loop_
_entity.id
_entity.type
_entity.pdbx_description
1 polymer ?
#
loop_
_entity_poly.entity_id
_entity_poly.type
_entity_poly.pdbx_seq_one_letter_code
_entity_poly.pdbx_strand_id
1 'polypeptide(L)'
;MPRGRCHFALLAALHARFYDECPEAAAFADAHTPDLLAGTCAPDGLRFVGNRGKFATHFYSDDRRETWGHSVAGLFGAHPDLADPRRLSDADVAVMLGYISHLTVDEAFRDEVTVHVYGIEDWRPIVMGLWSIVDGFRIDNARYTAEVHRFGRKDSVGFIDCRVVGEYLDLVKPWALEDDPWELERIFLKLRRCDTPEYEARRTWERNVAMAAPFLDEDRRMRFYKAAVDEGMTETLRYLKGDYASRERDD
;
A
#
# COMPACT_ATOMS: atom_id res chain seq x y z
N MET A 1 -0.56 -8.51 -3.32
CA MET A 1 0.13 -7.26 -3.00
C MET A 1 0.60 -6.65 -4.29
N PRO A 2 -0.06 -5.57 -4.77
CA PRO A 2 0.42 -4.81 -5.90
C PRO A 2 1.75 -4.11 -5.53
N ARG A 3 2.34 -3.36 -6.47
CA ARG A 3 3.61 -2.67 -6.24
C ARG A 3 3.36 -1.23 -5.79
N GLY A 4 4.43 -0.56 -5.35
CA GLY A 4 4.31 0.74 -4.68
C GLY A 4 3.69 1.85 -5.54
N ARG A 5 3.76 1.80 -6.87
CA ARG A 5 3.05 2.77 -7.72
C ARG A 5 1.54 2.68 -7.55
N CYS A 6 0.98 1.47 -7.66
CA CYS A 6 -0.45 1.26 -7.44
C CYS A 6 -0.89 1.76 -6.05
N HIS A 7 -0.08 1.56 -5.01
CA HIS A 7 -0.35 2.12 -3.68
C HIS A 7 -0.39 3.66 -3.70
N PHE A 8 0.57 4.34 -4.34
CA PHE A 8 0.53 5.81 -4.45
C PHE A 8 -0.69 6.32 -5.21
N ALA A 9 -1.08 5.65 -6.29
CA ALA A 9 -2.24 6.04 -7.10
C ALA A 9 -3.55 5.91 -6.29
N LEU A 10 -3.72 4.80 -5.57
CA LEU A 10 -4.91 4.55 -4.76
C LEU A 10 -4.92 5.39 -3.47
N LEU A 11 -3.76 5.68 -2.88
CA LEU A 11 -3.65 6.66 -1.81
C LEU A 11 -4.07 8.06 -2.29
N ALA A 12 -3.67 8.47 -3.50
CA ALA A 12 -4.06 9.77 -4.05
C ALA A 12 -5.58 9.87 -4.25
N ALA A 13 -6.20 8.78 -4.72
CA ALA A 13 -7.65 8.66 -4.85
C ALA A 13 -8.38 8.73 -3.50
N LEU A 14 -7.85 8.01 -2.50
CA LEU A 14 -8.38 8.04 -1.13
C LEU A 14 -8.25 9.45 -0.53
N HIS A 15 -7.09 10.09 -0.70
CA HIS A 15 -6.85 11.45 -0.22
C HIS A 15 -7.82 12.45 -0.86
N ALA A 16 -8.13 12.31 -2.16
CA ALA A 16 -9.13 13.15 -2.81
C ALA A 16 -10.53 13.00 -2.14
N ARG A 17 -10.93 11.79 -1.76
CA ARG A 17 -12.21 11.57 -1.03
C ARG A 17 -12.21 12.13 0.38
N PHE A 18 -11.06 12.23 1.04
CA PHE A 18 -11.02 12.83 2.38
C PHE A 18 -11.59 14.24 2.40
N TYR A 19 -11.39 15.06 1.36
CA TYR A 19 -11.94 16.41 1.33
C TYR A 19 -13.46 16.47 1.47
N ASP A 20 -14.17 15.50 0.91
CA ASP A 20 -15.64 15.48 0.90
C ASP A 20 -16.20 14.70 2.11
N GLU A 21 -15.53 13.62 2.53
CA GLU A 21 -16.10 12.65 3.47
C GLU A 21 -15.43 12.63 4.85
N CYS A 22 -14.20 13.12 4.97
CA CYS A 22 -13.49 13.25 6.24
C CYS A 22 -12.46 14.40 6.20
N PRO A 23 -12.90 15.66 6.28
CA PRO A 23 -12.01 16.82 6.15
C PRO A 23 -10.86 16.86 7.17
N GLU A 24 -11.05 16.22 8.33
CA GLU A 24 -9.98 16.04 9.33
C GLU A 24 -8.85 15.14 8.79
N ALA A 25 -9.17 14.02 8.14
CA ALA A 25 -8.17 13.17 7.47
C ALA A 25 -7.43 13.94 6.36
N ALA A 26 -8.16 14.77 5.59
CA ALA A 26 -7.55 15.63 4.58
C ALA A 26 -6.58 16.64 5.20
N ALA A 27 -6.92 17.22 6.36
CA ALA A 27 -6.05 18.16 7.06
C ALA A 27 -4.74 17.48 7.52
N PHE A 28 -4.81 16.28 8.11
CA PHE A 28 -3.60 15.51 8.46
C PHE A 28 -2.77 15.16 7.22
N ALA A 29 -3.42 14.65 6.17
CA ALA A 29 -2.78 14.25 4.93
C ALA A 29 -2.09 15.42 4.20
N ASP A 30 -2.68 16.61 4.22
CA ASP A 30 -2.11 17.82 3.63
C ASP A 30 -0.96 18.40 4.46
N ALA A 31 -1.12 18.48 5.78
CA ALA A 31 -0.09 19.02 6.66
C ALA A 31 1.15 18.12 6.73
N HIS A 32 0.95 16.80 6.59
CA HIS A 32 1.97 15.77 6.76
C HIS A 32 2.05 14.83 5.56
N THR A 33 1.99 15.36 4.34
CA THR A 33 2.06 14.56 3.10
C THR A 33 3.28 13.62 3.04
N PRO A 34 4.51 14.02 3.43
CA PRO A 34 5.65 13.09 3.45
C PRO A 34 5.43 11.89 4.39
N ASP A 35 4.83 12.10 5.56
CA ASP A 35 4.50 11.05 6.53
C ASP A 35 3.40 10.12 6.02
N LEU A 36 2.37 10.66 5.36
CA LEU A 36 1.33 9.88 4.69
C LEU A 36 1.92 8.94 3.62
N LEU A 37 2.81 9.47 2.79
CA LEU A 37 3.50 8.70 1.75
C LEU A 37 4.41 7.62 2.34
N ALA A 38 5.12 7.93 3.42
CA ALA A 38 5.91 6.96 4.14
C ALA A 38 5.03 5.85 4.75
N GLY A 39 3.88 6.23 5.33
CA GLY A 39 2.88 5.31 5.85
C GLY A 39 2.42 4.29 4.83
N THR A 40 2.09 4.72 3.60
CA THR A 40 1.67 3.80 2.54
C THR A 40 2.78 2.88 2.03
N CYS A 41 4.04 3.18 2.34
CA CYS A 41 5.19 2.33 2.02
C CYS A 41 5.68 1.52 3.21
N ALA A 42 5.21 1.80 4.43
CA ALA A 42 5.76 1.23 5.65
C ALA A 42 5.66 -0.30 5.72
N PRO A 43 4.52 -0.95 5.37
CA PRO A 43 4.43 -2.42 5.42
C PRO A 43 5.50 -3.12 4.58
N ASP A 44 5.75 -2.62 3.37
CA ASP A 44 6.74 -3.15 2.45
C ASP A 44 8.16 -2.73 2.82
N GLY A 45 8.38 -1.52 3.32
CA GLY A 45 9.70 -1.09 3.81
C GLY A 45 10.19 -1.94 4.97
N LEU A 46 9.33 -2.18 5.97
CA LEU A 46 9.63 -3.08 7.08
C LEU A 46 9.88 -4.52 6.61
N ARG A 47 9.24 -4.95 5.51
CA ARG A 47 9.43 -6.29 4.94
C ARG A 47 10.73 -6.42 4.16
N PHE A 48 10.96 -5.56 3.16
CA PHE A 48 12.07 -5.67 2.22
C PHE A 48 13.39 -5.12 2.77
N VAL A 49 13.34 -4.06 3.56
CA VAL A 49 14.53 -3.45 4.18
C VAL A 49 14.68 -3.91 5.63
N GLY A 50 13.58 -3.89 6.39
CA GLY A 50 13.56 -4.32 7.79
C GLY A 50 13.60 -5.83 8.03
N ASN A 51 13.57 -6.64 6.96
CA ASN A 51 13.58 -8.10 6.99
C ASN A 51 12.48 -8.72 7.90
N ARG A 52 11.32 -8.05 8.00
CA ARG A 52 10.15 -8.56 8.72
C ARG A 52 9.33 -9.49 7.81
N GLY A 53 8.72 -10.52 8.39
CA GLY A 53 7.80 -11.40 7.65
C GLY A 53 6.51 -10.68 7.25
N LYS A 54 5.86 -11.12 6.15
CA LYS A 54 4.62 -10.51 5.63
C LYS A 54 3.55 -10.37 6.71
N PHE A 55 3.27 -11.42 7.48
CA PHE A 55 2.26 -11.38 8.53
C PHE A 55 2.54 -10.33 9.62
N ALA A 56 3.82 -10.04 9.91
CA ALA A 56 4.22 -9.07 10.92
C ALA A 56 4.06 -7.60 10.47
N THR A 57 3.81 -7.35 9.18
CA THR A 57 3.70 -5.99 8.63
C THR A 57 2.41 -5.78 7.83
N HIS A 58 1.78 -6.83 7.33
CA HIS A 58 0.52 -6.75 6.59
C HIS A 58 -0.66 -7.30 7.40
N PHE A 59 -0.38 -7.99 8.51
CA PHE A 59 -1.38 -8.55 9.43
C PHE A 59 -2.35 -9.57 8.81
N TYR A 60 -2.06 -10.05 7.60
CA TYR A 60 -2.70 -11.18 6.96
C TYR A 60 -1.69 -12.08 6.25
N SER A 61 -2.11 -13.30 5.92
CA SER A 61 -1.33 -14.24 5.11
C SER A 61 -2.19 -14.88 4.03
N ASP A 62 -1.58 -15.20 2.88
CA ASP A 62 -2.28 -15.77 1.73
C ASP A 62 -2.77 -17.20 1.99
N ASP A 63 -2.17 -17.90 2.95
CA ASP A 63 -2.51 -19.27 3.37
C ASP A 63 -3.48 -19.34 4.56
N ARG A 64 -3.79 -18.19 5.19
CA ARG A 64 -4.62 -18.09 6.39
C ARG A 64 -5.89 -17.29 6.13
N ARG A 65 -6.90 -17.96 5.56
CA ARG A 65 -8.17 -17.31 5.15
C ARG A 65 -8.90 -16.62 6.30
N GLU A 66 -8.69 -17.06 7.54
CA GLU A 66 -9.25 -16.43 8.74
C GLU A 66 -8.67 -15.03 9.02
N THR A 67 -7.59 -14.64 8.34
CA THR A 67 -6.96 -13.32 8.47
C THR A 67 -7.40 -12.34 7.38
N TRP A 68 -8.19 -12.78 6.41
CA TRP A 68 -8.62 -11.97 5.28
C TRP A 68 -9.77 -11.02 5.67
N GLY A 69 -9.72 -9.77 5.21
CA GLY A 69 -10.66 -8.70 5.54
C GLY A 69 -10.43 -8.12 6.94
N HIS A 70 -9.28 -8.43 7.55
CA HIS A 70 -9.00 -8.13 8.96
C HIS A 70 -7.62 -7.48 9.17
N SER A 71 -6.94 -7.03 8.11
CA SER A 71 -5.59 -6.49 8.23
C SER A 71 -5.51 -5.26 9.14
N VAL A 72 -6.44 -4.32 9.00
CA VAL A 72 -6.46 -3.10 9.84
C VAL A 72 -6.80 -3.42 11.31
N ALA A 73 -7.80 -4.28 11.54
CA ALA A 73 -8.12 -4.74 12.88
C ALA A 73 -6.96 -5.55 13.50
N GLY A 74 -6.25 -6.35 12.70
CA GLY A 74 -5.07 -7.11 13.09
C GLY A 74 -3.89 -6.22 13.48
N LEU A 75 -3.66 -5.13 12.72
CA LEU A 75 -2.68 -4.09 13.05
C LEU A 75 -2.93 -3.53 14.45
N PHE A 76 -4.14 -3.06 14.73
CA PHE A 76 -4.47 -2.44 16.02
C PHE A 76 -4.62 -3.45 17.16
N GLY A 77 -4.97 -4.70 16.85
CA GLY A 77 -4.94 -5.80 17.83
C GLY A 77 -3.52 -6.17 18.26
N ALA A 78 -2.55 -6.11 17.35
CA ALA A 78 -1.14 -6.36 17.64
C ALA A 78 -0.42 -5.15 18.25
N HIS A 79 -0.86 -3.94 17.90
CA HIS A 79 -0.26 -2.67 18.29
C HIS A 79 -1.34 -1.70 18.84
N PRO A 80 -1.88 -1.99 20.05
CA PRO A 80 -2.94 -1.17 20.65
C PRO A 80 -2.48 0.27 20.98
N ASP A 81 -1.17 0.49 21.11
CA ASP A 81 -0.57 1.81 21.28
C ASP A 81 -0.81 2.75 20.08
N LEU A 82 -1.07 2.18 18.89
CA LEU A 82 -1.38 2.93 17.68
C LEU A 82 -2.88 3.12 17.42
N ALA A 83 -3.73 2.45 18.19
CA ALA A 83 -5.17 2.31 17.91
C ALA A 83 -6.02 3.54 18.23
N ASP A 84 -5.52 4.45 19.07
CA ASP A 84 -6.20 5.70 19.42
C ASP A 84 -5.49 6.90 18.78
N PRO A 85 -6.04 7.50 17.70
CA PRO A 85 -5.40 8.63 17.03
C PRO A 85 -5.27 9.86 17.95
N ARG A 86 -6.08 9.99 19.00
CA ARG A 86 -6.03 11.12 19.94
C ARG A 86 -4.81 11.09 20.84
N ARG A 87 -4.11 9.94 20.89
CA ARG A 87 -2.87 9.74 21.65
C ARG A 87 -1.62 9.90 20.80
N LEU A 88 -1.79 10.12 19.49
CA LEU A 88 -0.71 10.26 18.52
C LEU A 88 -0.52 11.73 18.14
N SER A 89 0.66 12.06 17.61
CA SER A 89 0.86 13.35 16.95
C SER A 89 0.19 13.37 15.57
N ASP A 90 -0.13 14.56 15.05
CA ASP A 90 -0.70 14.73 13.71
C ASP A 90 0.12 14.03 12.60
N ALA A 91 1.45 14.07 12.72
CA ALA A 91 2.36 13.39 11.80
C ALA A 91 2.24 11.86 11.90
N ASP A 92 2.10 11.32 13.12
CA ASP A 92 1.91 9.88 13.34
C ASP A 92 0.54 9.41 12.86
N VAL A 93 -0.50 10.23 13.05
CA VAL A 93 -1.82 9.97 12.45
C VAL A 93 -1.70 9.89 10.94
N ALA A 94 -0.97 10.81 10.28
CA ALA A 94 -0.73 10.74 8.85
C ALA A 94 0.02 9.46 8.41
N VAL A 95 1.04 9.01 9.15
CA VAL A 95 1.67 7.70 8.92
C VAL A 95 0.63 6.58 8.99
N MET A 96 -0.25 6.59 9.99
CA MET A 96 -1.28 5.57 10.17
C MET A 96 -2.33 5.58 9.05
N LEU A 97 -2.75 6.75 8.57
CA LEU A 97 -3.65 6.87 7.41
C LEU A 97 -3.02 6.24 6.16
N GLY A 98 -1.73 6.50 5.92
CA GLY A 98 -0.99 5.87 4.83
C GLY A 98 -0.91 4.34 5.01
N TYR A 99 -0.65 3.87 6.23
CA TYR A 99 -0.57 2.45 6.54
C TYR A 99 -1.90 1.73 6.29
N ILE A 100 -3.02 2.33 6.73
CA ILE A 100 -4.37 1.83 6.49
C ILE A 100 -4.64 1.75 4.98
N SER A 101 -4.27 2.79 4.22
CA SER A 101 -4.39 2.79 2.76
C SER A 101 -3.59 1.64 2.13
N HIS A 102 -2.37 1.35 2.62
CA HIS A 102 -1.59 0.24 2.11
C HIS A 102 -2.33 -1.09 2.31
N LEU A 103 -2.77 -1.36 3.55
CA LEU A 103 -3.42 -2.61 3.91
C LEU A 103 -4.69 -2.84 3.09
N THR A 104 -5.55 -1.83 3.00
CA THR A 104 -6.82 -1.92 2.26
C THR A 104 -6.62 -2.11 0.76
N VAL A 105 -5.61 -1.46 0.16
CA VAL A 105 -5.20 -1.74 -1.23
C VAL A 105 -4.77 -3.20 -1.41
N ASP A 106 -4.04 -3.74 -0.43
CA ASP A 106 -3.53 -5.09 -0.47
C ASP A 106 -4.64 -6.15 -0.41
N GLU A 107 -5.64 -5.92 0.45
CA GLU A 107 -6.82 -6.76 0.60
C GLU A 107 -7.73 -6.67 -0.63
N ALA A 108 -8.02 -5.47 -1.12
CA ALA A 108 -8.79 -5.27 -2.34
C ALA A 108 -8.10 -5.91 -3.56
N PHE A 109 -6.76 -5.86 -3.65
CA PHE A 109 -6.04 -6.52 -4.73
C PHE A 109 -6.17 -8.04 -4.64
N ARG A 110 -6.12 -8.60 -3.43
CA ARG A 110 -6.40 -10.03 -3.22
C ARG A 110 -7.79 -10.38 -3.73
N ASP A 111 -8.82 -9.67 -3.27
CA ASP A 111 -10.22 -10.04 -3.48
C ASP A 111 -10.70 -9.78 -4.90
N GLU A 112 -10.29 -8.66 -5.51
CA GLU A 112 -10.76 -8.30 -6.85
C GLU A 112 -9.81 -8.78 -7.95
N VAL A 113 -8.50 -8.86 -7.70
CA VAL A 113 -7.50 -9.08 -8.75
C VAL A 113 -6.86 -10.47 -8.71
N THR A 114 -6.51 -11.04 -7.55
CA THR A 114 -5.77 -12.32 -7.55
C THR A 114 -6.58 -13.55 -7.15
N VAL A 115 -7.71 -13.40 -6.45
CA VAL A 115 -8.46 -14.56 -5.93
C VAL A 115 -8.84 -15.58 -7.01
N HIS A 116 -9.14 -15.09 -8.21
CA HIS A 116 -9.63 -15.90 -9.33
C HIS A 116 -8.52 -16.54 -10.18
N VAL A 117 -7.25 -16.16 -9.95
CA VAL A 117 -6.10 -16.78 -10.65
C VAL A 117 -5.43 -17.87 -9.81
N TYR A 118 -5.68 -17.90 -8.50
CA TYR A 118 -5.23 -19.00 -7.65
C TYR A 118 -5.91 -20.30 -8.08
N GLY A 119 -5.10 -21.32 -8.38
CA GLY A 119 -5.58 -22.62 -8.88
C GLY A 119 -5.37 -22.83 -10.38
N ILE A 120 -4.95 -21.80 -11.12
CA ILE A 120 -4.48 -21.94 -12.50
C ILE A 120 -3.06 -22.52 -12.51
N GLU A 121 -2.77 -23.43 -13.45
CA GLU A 121 -1.42 -23.93 -13.67
C GLU A 121 -0.49 -22.76 -14.07
N ASP A 122 0.66 -22.64 -13.41
CA ASP A 122 1.61 -21.54 -13.60
C ASP A 122 1.02 -20.12 -13.38
N TRP A 123 0.26 -19.94 -12.30
CA TRP A 123 -0.36 -18.65 -11.95
C TRP A 123 0.63 -17.52 -11.59
N ARG A 124 1.90 -17.82 -11.29
CA ARG A 124 2.87 -16.82 -10.82
C ARG A 124 3.18 -15.74 -11.88
N PRO A 125 3.53 -16.10 -13.14
CA PRO A 125 3.60 -15.15 -14.25
C PRO A 125 2.36 -14.27 -14.41
N ILE A 126 1.16 -14.85 -14.25
CA ILE A 126 -0.11 -14.11 -14.34
C ILE A 126 -0.17 -13.03 -13.25
N VAL A 127 0.11 -13.37 -11.99
CA VAL A 127 0.11 -12.39 -10.89
C VAL A 127 1.16 -11.29 -11.10
N MET A 128 2.35 -11.61 -11.63
CA MET A 128 3.34 -10.59 -11.97
C MET A 128 2.86 -9.64 -13.08
N GLY A 129 2.15 -10.16 -14.07
CA GLY A 129 1.51 -9.34 -15.10
C GLY A 129 0.39 -8.46 -14.55
N LEU A 130 -0.42 -9.00 -13.62
CA LEU A 130 -1.48 -8.25 -12.95
C LEU A 130 -0.91 -7.07 -12.14
N TRP A 131 0.22 -7.24 -11.45
CA TRP A 131 0.94 -6.12 -10.80
C TRP A 131 1.28 -5.01 -11.79
N SER A 132 1.79 -5.38 -12.96
CA SER A 132 2.14 -4.41 -14.01
C SER A 132 0.93 -3.67 -14.58
N ILE A 133 -0.19 -4.35 -14.75
CA ILE A 133 -1.41 -3.72 -15.28
C ILE A 133 -1.96 -2.70 -14.27
N VAL A 134 -2.03 -3.03 -12.98
CA VAL A 134 -2.58 -2.11 -11.96
C VAL A 134 -1.66 -0.92 -11.65
N ASP A 135 -0.36 -1.04 -11.89
CA ASP A 135 0.54 0.13 -11.81
C ASP A 135 0.25 1.17 -12.89
N GLY A 136 -0.55 0.84 -13.90
CA GLY A 136 -1.04 1.79 -14.90
C GLY A 136 -2.11 2.77 -14.38
N PHE A 137 -2.48 2.72 -13.09
CA PHE A 137 -3.30 3.79 -12.49
C PHE A 137 -2.52 5.10 -12.44
N ARG A 138 -3.25 6.20 -12.66
CA ARG A 138 -2.68 7.55 -12.61
C ARG A 138 -2.54 7.98 -11.15
N ILE A 139 -1.42 8.65 -10.85
CA ILE A 139 -1.26 9.36 -9.57
C ILE A 139 -1.76 10.78 -9.78
N ASP A 140 -3.05 11.01 -9.53
CA ASP A 140 -3.68 12.31 -9.71
C ASP A 140 -3.49 13.24 -8.49
N ASN A 141 -2.25 13.34 -8.00
CA ASN A 141 -1.87 14.29 -6.95
C ASN A 141 -0.41 14.76 -7.13
N ALA A 142 -0.23 15.94 -7.73
CA ALA A 142 1.10 16.51 -8.00
C ALA A 142 1.94 16.76 -6.73
N ARG A 143 1.31 16.87 -5.55
CA ARG A 143 2.06 16.98 -4.28
C ARG A 143 2.82 15.70 -3.99
N TYR A 144 2.32 14.53 -4.38
CA TYR A 144 3.00 13.26 -4.03
C TYR A 144 4.36 13.18 -4.70
N THR A 145 4.42 13.51 -5.99
CA THR A 145 5.65 13.66 -6.77
C THR A 145 6.62 14.68 -6.15
N ALA A 146 6.11 15.79 -5.60
CA ALA A 146 6.94 16.85 -5.01
C ALA A 146 7.41 16.57 -3.57
N GLU A 147 6.62 15.83 -2.80
CA GLU A 147 6.79 15.65 -1.34
C GLU A 147 7.41 14.30 -0.96
N VAL A 148 7.37 13.28 -1.84
CA VAL A 148 7.91 11.94 -1.56
C VAL A 148 9.39 11.97 -1.14
N HIS A 149 10.14 12.97 -1.61
CA HIS A 149 11.55 13.17 -1.27
C HIS A 149 11.80 13.81 0.09
N ARG A 150 10.77 14.32 0.76
CA ARG A 150 10.91 15.13 1.98
C ARG A 150 10.80 14.34 3.27
N PHE A 151 10.43 13.06 3.20
CA PHE A 151 10.39 12.22 4.39
C PHE A 151 11.81 12.00 4.92
N GLY A 152 12.06 12.47 6.15
CA GLY A 152 13.40 12.46 6.77
C GLY A 152 13.40 11.97 8.22
N ARG A 153 12.29 11.39 8.68
CA ARG A 153 12.13 10.89 10.05
C ARG A 153 13.03 9.70 10.32
N LYS A 154 13.47 9.59 11.57
CA LYS A 154 14.39 8.53 12.04
C LYS A 154 13.96 7.90 13.37
N ASP A 155 12.86 8.39 13.92
CA ASP A 155 12.19 7.91 15.11
C ASP A 155 11.32 6.68 14.78
N SER A 156 10.44 6.28 15.70
CA SER A 156 9.54 5.15 15.51
C SER A 156 8.11 5.54 15.84
N VAL A 157 7.17 5.03 15.04
CA VAL A 157 5.73 5.14 15.30
C VAL A 157 5.26 3.75 15.73
N GLY A 158 5.21 3.51 17.03
CA GLY A 158 5.02 2.17 17.59
C GLY A 158 6.11 1.22 17.12
N PHE A 159 5.75 0.21 16.33
CA PHE A 159 6.68 -0.76 15.74
C PHE A 159 7.30 -0.32 14.39
N ILE A 160 6.84 0.81 13.84
CA ILE A 160 7.26 1.32 12.53
C ILE A 160 8.58 2.08 12.69
N ASP A 161 9.69 1.48 12.28
CA ASP A 161 11.01 2.15 12.21
C ASP A 161 11.05 3.11 11.01
N CYS A 162 10.92 4.42 11.26
CA CYS A 162 10.86 5.42 10.19
C CYS A 162 12.16 5.52 9.38
N ARG A 163 13.31 5.16 9.96
CA ARG A 163 14.57 5.13 9.20
C ARG A 163 14.52 4.03 8.14
N VAL A 164 14.04 2.83 8.50
CA VAL A 164 13.86 1.71 7.55
C VAL A 164 12.84 2.06 6.46
N VAL A 165 11.75 2.73 6.84
CA VAL A 165 10.75 3.20 5.86
C VAL A 165 11.35 4.24 4.91
N GLY A 166 12.15 5.18 5.41
CA GLY A 166 12.85 6.17 4.59
C GLY A 166 13.83 5.53 3.61
N GLU A 167 14.62 4.55 4.05
CA GLU A 167 15.53 3.78 3.18
C GLU A 167 14.77 3.07 2.04
N TYR A 168 13.60 2.49 2.33
CA TYR A 168 12.75 1.90 1.31
C TYR A 168 12.16 2.96 0.37
N LEU A 169 11.62 4.05 0.91
CA LEU A 169 11.05 5.15 0.13
C LEU A 169 12.08 5.74 -0.84
N ASP A 170 13.35 5.81 -0.43
CA ASP A 170 14.44 6.25 -1.29
C ASP A 170 14.66 5.36 -2.53
N LEU A 171 14.42 4.05 -2.39
CA LEU A 171 14.50 3.09 -3.49
C LEU A 171 13.28 3.18 -4.42
N VAL A 172 12.09 3.42 -3.86
CA VAL A 172 10.82 3.29 -4.58
C VAL A 172 10.19 4.60 -5.02
N LYS A 173 10.70 5.75 -4.57
CA LYS A 173 10.22 7.07 -5.00
C LYS A 173 10.11 7.27 -6.52
N PRO A 174 10.93 6.66 -7.41
CA PRO A 174 10.72 6.84 -8.84
C PRO A 174 9.38 6.25 -9.34
N TRP A 175 8.73 5.35 -8.59
CA TRP A 175 7.36 4.90 -8.90
C TRP A 175 6.32 6.02 -8.83
N ALA A 176 6.58 7.08 -8.04
CA ALA A 176 5.73 8.28 -7.98
C ALA A 176 6.04 9.29 -9.11
N LEU A 177 7.12 9.07 -9.86
CA LEU A 177 7.63 10.01 -10.88
C LEU A 177 7.45 9.47 -12.31
N GLU A 178 7.49 8.15 -12.50
CA GLU A 178 7.53 7.53 -13.83
C GLU A 178 6.20 6.96 -14.29
N ASP A 179 5.86 7.19 -15.55
CA ASP A 179 4.66 6.65 -16.19
C ASP A 179 4.93 5.48 -17.15
N ASP A 180 6.20 5.24 -17.53
CA ASP A 180 6.56 4.13 -18.40
C ASP A 180 6.46 2.78 -17.66
N PRO A 181 5.55 1.87 -18.06
CA PRO A 181 5.38 0.56 -17.42
C PRO A 181 6.67 -0.26 -17.32
N TRP A 182 7.59 -0.11 -18.28
CA TRP A 182 8.87 -0.81 -18.25
C TRP A 182 9.82 -0.21 -17.21
N GLU A 183 9.88 1.12 -17.07
CA GLU A 183 10.70 1.75 -16.04
C GLU A 183 10.22 1.38 -14.63
N LEU A 184 8.90 1.26 -14.44
CA LEU A 184 8.29 0.76 -13.20
C LEU A 184 8.72 -0.67 -12.88
N GLU A 185 8.76 -1.56 -13.88
CA GLU A 185 9.31 -2.90 -13.75
C GLU A 185 10.80 -2.87 -13.40
N ARG A 186 11.61 -2.02 -14.05
CA ARG A 186 13.04 -1.90 -13.75
C ARG A 186 13.31 -1.51 -12.30
N ILE A 187 12.49 -0.62 -11.73
CA ILE A 187 12.58 -0.26 -10.30
C ILE A 187 12.29 -1.49 -9.41
N PHE A 188 11.26 -2.27 -9.76
CA PHE A 188 10.93 -3.50 -9.05
C PHE A 188 12.05 -4.55 -9.13
N LEU A 189 12.64 -4.75 -10.31
CA LEU A 189 13.75 -5.68 -10.52
C LEU A 189 14.98 -5.28 -9.70
N LYS A 190 15.30 -3.98 -9.62
CA LYS A 190 16.35 -3.45 -8.74
C LYS A 190 16.06 -3.74 -7.27
N LEU A 191 14.83 -3.48 -6.80
CA LEU A 191 14.40 -3.79 -5.43
C LEU A 191 14.58 -5.28 -5.10
N ARG A 192 14.30 -6.15 -6.07
CA ARG A 192 14.44 -7.62 -5.94
C ARG A 192 15.86 -8.13 -6.14
N ARG A 193 16.84 -7.26 -6.43
CA ARG A 193 18.21 -7.63 -6.80
C ARG A 193 18.23 -8.69 -7.92
N CYS A 194 17.43 -8.46 -8.94
CA CYS A 194 17.36 -9.34 -10.10
C CYS A 194 18.53 -9.07 -11.04
N ASP A 195 19.37 -10.08 -11.26
CA ASP A 195 20.55 -10.00 -12.12
C ASP A 195 20.27 -10.44 -13.57
N THR A 196 19.00 -10.67 -13.93
CA THR A 196 18.60 -11.07 -15.28
C THR A 196 18.95 -9.95 -16.28
N PRO A 197 19.58 -10.26 -17.43
CA PRO A 197 19.87 -9.28 -18.47
C PRO A 197 18.63 -8.50 -18.90
N GLU A 198 18.77 -7.20 -19.13
CA GLU A 198 17.63 -6.30 -19.37
C GLU A 198 16.70 -6.78 -20.50
N TYR A 199 17.28 -7.27 -21.60
CA TYR A 199 16.51 -7.81 -22.73
C TYR A 199 15.68 -9.04 -22.35
N GLU A 200 16.23 -9.95 -21.53
CA GLU A 200 15.52 -11.15 -21.07
C GLU A 200 14.44 -10.79 -20.04
N ALA A 201 14.75 -9.86 -19.13
CA ALA A 201 13.80 -9.33 -18.17
C ALA A 201 12.61 -8.66 -18.87
N ARG A 202 12.88 -7.86 -19.91
CA ARG A 202 11.84 -7.20 -20.72
C ARG A 202 10.92 -8.20 -21.42
N ARG A 203 11.50 -9.21 -22.09
CA ARG A 203 10.70 -10.26 -22.72
C ARG A 203 9.86 -11.04 -21.72
N THR A 204 10.41 -11.30 -20.53
CA THR A 204 9.68 -11.98 -19.46
C THR A 204 8.51 -11.14 -18.97
N TRP A 205 8.74 -9.85 -18.75
CA TRP A 205 7.71 -8.88 -18.36
C TRP A 205 6.60 -8.77 -19.41
N GLU A 206 6.93 -8.57 -20.68
CA GLU A 206 5.97 -8.49 -21.79
C GLU A 206 5.10 -9.77 -21.87
N ARG A 207 5.72 -10.94 -21.70
CA ARG A 207 5.00 -12.22 -21.65
C ARG A 207 4.06 -12.28 -20.44
N ASN A 208 4.52 -11.89 -19.25
CA ASN A 208 3.70 -11.91 -18.04
C ASN A 208 2.48 -10.99 -18.18
N VAL A 209 2.67 -9.78 -18.72
CA VAL A 209 1.58 -8.82 -19.01
C VAL A 209 0.58 -9.43 -20.01
N ALA A 210 1.06 -10.03 -21.09
CA ALA A 210 0.20 -10.68 -22.09
C ALA A 210 -0.61 -11.85 -21.50
N MET A 211 0.01 -12.65 -20.62
CA MET A 211 -0.68 -13.74 -19.91
C MET A 211 -1.73 -13.23 -18.93
N ALA A 212 -1.50 -12.07 -18.31
CA ALA A 212 -2.40 -11.48 -17.32
C ALA A 212 -3.58 -10.73 -17.93
N ALA A 213 -3.44 -10.17 -19.13
CA ALA A 213 -4.45 -9.31 -19.74
C ALA A 213 -5.88 -9.93 -19.80
N PRO A 214 -6.07 -11.24 -20.09
CA PRO A 214 -7.41 -11.85 -20.08
C PRO A 214 -8.08 -11.94 -18.70
N PHE A 215 -7.32 -11.76 -17.61
CA PHE A 215 -7.80 -11.92 -16.23
C PHE A 215 -8.22 -10.60 -15.58
N LEU A 216 -7.89 -9.46 -16.19
CA LEU A 216 -8.17 -8.14 -15.64
C LEU A 216 -8.73 -7.22 -16.72
N ASP A 217 -10.04 -7.36 -16.96
CA ASP A 217 -10.80 -6.41 -17.74
C ASP A 217 -10.98 -5.07 -16.99
N GLU A 218 -11.45 -4.05 -17.72
CA GLU A 218 -11.62 -2.71 -17.15
C GLU A 218 -12.66 -2.71 -16.01
N ASP A 219 -13.71 -3.53 -16.10
CA ASP A 219 -14.72 -3.63 -15.04
C ASP A 219 -14.11 -4.16 -13.73
N ARG A 220 -13.29 -5.21 -13.79
CA ARG A 220 -12.59 -5.76 -12.62
C ARG A 220 -11.54 -4.79 -12.10
N ARG A 221 -10.83 -4.12 -12.99
CA ARG A 221 -9.88 -3.07 -12.62
C ARG A 221 -10.56 -1.94 -11.86
N MET A 222 -11.75 -1.52 -12.30
CA MET A 222 -12.53 -0.49 -11.62
C MET A 222 -13.15 -0.98 -10.30
N ARG A 223 -13.55 -2.25 -10.21
CA ARG A 223 -13.96 -2.83 -8.91
C ARG A 223 -12.83 -2.83 -7.91
N PHE A 224 -11.61 -3.22 -8.32
CA PHE A 224 -10.42 -3.13 -7.47
C PHE A 224 -10.17 -1.70 -7.00
N TYR A 225 -10.16 -0.73 -7.92
CA TYR A 225 -9.98 0.68 -7.58
C TYR A 225 -11.01 1.15 -6.55
N LYS A 226 -12.30 0.86 -6.81
CA LYS A 226 -13.40 1.25 -5.93
C LYS A 226 -13.29 0.57 -4.56
N ALA A 227 -13.04 -0.74 -4.52
CA ALA A 227 -12.92 -1.49 -3.28
C ALA A 227 -11.78 -0.95 -2.40
N ALA A 228 -10.59 -0.75 -2.98
CA ALA A 228 -9.44 -0.20 -2.25
C ALA A 228 -9.74 1.17 -1.62
N VAL A 229 -10.40 2.06 -2.37
CA VAL A 229 -10.73 3.42 -1.91
C VAL A 229 -11.89 3.42 -0.90
N ASP A 230 -12.93 2.61 -1.12
CA ASP A 230 -14.08 2.51 -0.19
C ASP A 230 -13.68 1.87 1.15
N GLU A 231 -12.89 0.81 1.11
CA GLU A 231 -12.37 0.16 2.31
C GLU A 231 -11.40 1.09 3.04
N GLY A 232 -10.46 1.72 2.33
CA GLY A 232 -9.56 2.73 2.89
C GLY A 232 -10.31 3.86 3.59
N MET A 233 -11.40 4.34 3.00
CA MET A 233 -12.25 5.38 3.60
C MET A 233 -12.97 4.88 4.85
N THR A 234 -13.57 3.69 4.77
CA THR A 234 -14.28 3.05 5.89
C THR A 234 -13.35 2.84 7.09
N GLU A 235 -12.17 2.29 6.84
CA GLU A 235 -11.17 2.00 7.85
C GLU A 235 -10.55 3.26 8.45
N THR A 236 -10.32 4.30 7.64
CA THR A 236 -9.91 5.62 8.12
C THR A 236 -10.95 6.24 9.06
N LEU A 237 -12.24 6.20 8.68
CA LEU A 237 -13.32 6.74 9.53
C LEU A 237 -13.43 6.02 10.86
N ARG A 238 -13.31 4.68 10.85
CA ARG A 238 -13.31 3.87 12.08
C ARG A 238 -12.12 4.21 12.96
N TYR A 239 -10.94 4.34 12.36
CA TYR A 239 -9.73 4.74 13.07
C TYR A 239 -9.87 6.10 13.74
N LEU A 240 -10.26 7.14 13.00
CA LEU A 240 -10.42 8.50 13.53
C LEU A 240 -11.51 8.62 14.60
N LYS A 241 -12.55 7.78 14.54
CA LYS A 241 -13.58 7.69 15.60
C LYS A 241 -13.08 6.98 16.87
N GLY A 242 -11.92 6.35 16.83
CA GLY A 242 -11.38 5.55 17.93
C GLY A 242 -12.06 4.19 18.07
N ASP A 243 -12.67 3.65 17.00
CA ASP A 243 -13.36 2.34 17.04
C ASP A 243 -12.38 1.18 17.33
N TYR A 244 -11.09 1.41 17.09
CA TYR A 244 -10.02 0.45 17.36
C TYR A 244 -9.41 0.58 18.76
N ALA A 245 -9.64 1.69 19.45
CA ALA A 245 -9.15 1.87 20.81
C ALA A 245 -9.86 0.86 21.73
N SER A 246 -9.09 0.06 22.46
CA SER A 246 -9.66 -0.73 23.55
C SER A 246 -10.30 0.23 24.54
N ARG A 247 -11.61 0.13 24.77
CA ARG A 247 -12.22 0.74 25.95
C ARG A 247 -11.46 0.18 27.13
N GLU A 248 -10.72 1.02 27.85
CA GLU A 248 -10.23 0.66 29.17
C GLU A 248 -11.45 0.10 29.91
N ARG A 249 -11.40 -1.17 30.27
CA ARG A 249 -12.39 -1.69 31.21
C ARG A 249 -12.05 -0.96 32.49
N ASP A 250 -12.93 -0.04 32.87
CA ASP A 250 -12.97 0.51 34.21
C ASP A 250 -13.25 -0.68 35.16
N ASP A 251 -12.20 -1.40 35.53
CA ASP A 251 -12.17 -2.38 36.63
C ASP A 251 -11.76 -1.68 37.93
#